data_AF-A0A379LS35-F1
#
_entry.id   AF-A0A379LS35-F1
#
_cell.length_a   1.000
_cell.length_b   1.000
_cell.length_c   1.000
_cell.angle_alpha   90.00
_cell.angle_beta   90.00
_cell.angle_gamma   90.00
#
_symmetry.space_group_name_H-M   'P 1'
#
loop_
_entity.id
_entity.type
_entity.pdbx_description
1 polymer ?
#
loop_
_entity_poly.entity_id
_entity_poly.type
_entity_poly.pdbx_seq_one_letter_code
_entity_poly.pdbx_strand_id
1 'polypeptide(L)'
;MSHLAKWLNNEKIQYVESVTDWQEALVIAGRPLLSEGAISQDYIDAINSAKRGDRPFFVHRAADCPCPHARPEQGAHKLGLSIVLLGTAVKFDSEENDPVKAIFMFARTGQ
;
A
#
# COMPACT_ATOMS: atom_id res chain seq x y z
N MET A 1 14.55 16.66 14.12
CA MET A 1 14.18 16.28 12.73
C MET A 1 13.05 15.27 12.80
N SER A 2 12.01 15.38 11.96
CA SER A 2 10.84 14.50 12.08
C SER A 2 11.27 13.04 11.87
N HIS A 3 10.82 12.15 12.75
CA HIS A 3 11.11 10.71 12.66
C HIS A 3 10.54 10.08 11.37
N LEU A 4 9.63 10.76 10.68
CA LEU A 4 8.98 10.31 9.45
C LEU A 4 9.95 10.23 8.27
N ALA A 5 10.86 11.19 8.11
CA ALA A 5 11.81 11.20 6.99
C ALA A 5 12.77 10.01 6.98
N LYS A 6 12.93 9.33 8.13
CA LYS A 6 13.67 8.06 8.24
C LYS A 6 12.93 6.90 7.57
N TRP A 7 11.60 6.92 7.61
CA TRP A 7 10.75 5.84 7.12
C TRP A 7 10.22 6.09 5.71
N LEU A 8 10.05 7.36 5.33
CA LEU A 8 9.52 7.79 4.05
C LEU A 8 10.52 8.75 3.39
N ASN A 9 11.36 8.19 2.52
CA ASN A 9 12.39 8.90 1.77
C ASN A 9 12.05 8.86 0.26
N ASN A 10 12.91 9.47 -0.57
CA ASN A 10 12.71 9.55 -2.02
C ASN A 10 12.59 8.17 -2.71
N GLU A 11 13.15 7.11 -2.13
CA GLU A 11 13.05 5.75 -2.70
C GLU A 11 11.68 5.12 -2.43
N LYS A 12 10.98 5.61 -1.39
CA LYS A 12 9.70 5.09 -0.92
C LYS A 12 8.50 5.95 -1.34
N ILE A 13 8.75 7.06 -2.04
CA ILE A 13 7.73 7.91 -2.64
C ILE A 13 7.75 7.70 -4.16
N GLN A 14 6.60 7.34 -4.73
CA GLN A 14 6.43 7.20 -6.18
C GLN A 14 5.38 8.20 -6.66
N TYR A 15 5.60 8.73 -7.85
CA TYR A 15 4.57 9.40 -8.62
C TYR A 15 4.36 8.64 -9.93
N VAL A 16 3.10 8.36 -10.27
CA VAL A 16 2.73 7.68 -11.50
C VAL A 16 1.56 8.45 -12.13
N GLU A 17 1.65 8.75 -13.42
CA GLU A 17 0.63 9.54 -14.11
C GLU A 17 -0.73 8.84 -14.12
N SER A 18 -0.75 7.54 -14.44
CA SER A 18 -1.96 6.73 -14.46
C SER A 18 -1.63 5.26 -14.24
N VAL A 19 -2.62 4.52 -13.76
CA VAL A 19 -2.59 3.07 -13.56
C VAL A 19 -3.84 2.48 -14.19
N THR A 20 -3.75 1.23 -14.62
CA THR A 20 -4.81 0.50 -15.31
C THR A 20 -5.97 0.21 -14.38
N ASP A 21 -5.67 -0.22 -13.15
CA ASP A 21 -6.64 -0.60 -12.13
C ASP A 21 -6.06 -0.46 -10.71
N TRP A 22 -6.88 -0.78 -9.72
CA TRP A 22 -6.49 -0.75 -8.31
C TRP A 22 -5.43 -1.80 -7.96
N GLN A 23 -5.33 -2.92 -8.69
CA GLN A 23 -4.34 -3.98 -8.45
C GLN A 23 -2.94 -3.48 -8.82
N GLU A 24 -2.82 -2.84 -9.99
CA GLU A 24 -1.58 -2.21 -10.42
C GLU A 24 -1.14 -1.13 -9.43
N ALA A 25 -2.09 -0.32 -8.93
CA ALA A 25 -1.81 0.70 -7.93
C ALA A 25 -1.22 0.10 -6.63
N LEU A 26 -1.76 -1.03 -6.16
CA LEU A 26 -1.25 -1.75 -4.98
C LEU A 26 0.14 -2.35 -5.22
N VAL A 27 0.38 -2.93 -6.40
CA VAL A 27 1.69 -3.45 -6.77
C VAL A 27 2.72 -2.33 -6.75
N ILE A 28 2.42 -1.19 -7.37
CA ILE A 28 3.32 -0.03 -7.40
C ILE A 28 3.61 0.47 -5.99
N ALA A 29 2.57 0.61 -5.15
CA ALA A 29 2.72 1.01 -3.76
C ALA A 29 3.66 0.07 -2.97
N GLY A 30 3.64 -1.24 -3.27
CA GLY A 30 4.49 -2.23 -2.60
C GLY A 30 5.91 -2.37 -3.14
N ARG A 31 6.21 -1.90 -4.37
CA ARG A 31 7.54 -2.05 -5.01
C ARG A 31 8.72 -1.58 -4.14
N PRO A 32 8.67 -0.43 -3.44
CA PRO A 32 9.78 0.02 -2.60
C PRO A 32 10.01 -0.92 -1.42
N LEU A 33 8.91 -1.38 -0.83
CA LEU A 33 8.94 -2.28 0.33
C LEU A 33 9.45 -3.67 -0.07
N LEU A 34 9.11 -4.15 -1.27
CA LEU A 34 9.71 -5.35 -1.85
C LEU A 34 11.20 -5.17 -2.11
N SER A 35 11.59 -4.06 -2.74
CA SER A 35 12.99 -3.78 -3.09
C SER A 35 13.90 -3.69 -1.87
N GLU A 36 13.40 -3.16 -0.76
CA GLU A 36 14.17 -3.12 0.49
C GLU A 36 14.06 -4.42 1.31
N GLY A 37 13.26 -5.39 0.88
CA GLY A 37 12.98 -6.61 1.63
C GLY A 37 12.16 -6.39 2.91
N ALA A 38 11.34 -5.33 2.96
CA ALA A 38 10.40 -5.11 4.05
C ALA A 38 9.19 -6.04 3.99
N ILE A 39 8.80 -6.42 2.78
CA ILE A 39 7.70 -7.35 2.52
C ILE A 39 8.11 -8.40 1.48
N SER A 40 7.40 -9.52 1.43
CA SER A 40 7.43 -10.48 0.32
C SER A 40 6.29 -10.23 -0.68
N GLN A 41 6.34 -10.89 -1.84
CA GLN A 41 5.25 -10.84 -2.82
C GLN A 41 3.92 -11.35 -2.22
N ASP A 42 3.98 -12.34 -1.32
CA ASP A 42 2.81 -12.87 -0.62
C ASP A 42 2.04 -11.79 0.15
N TYR A 43 2.73 -10.74 0.60
CA TYR A 43 2.11 -9.61 1.31
C TYR A 43 1.16 -8.83 0.40
N ILE A 44 1.60 -8.54 -0.82
CA ILE A 44 0.79 -7.86 -1.84
C ILE A 44 -0.37 -8.78 -2.28
N ASP A 45 -0.08 -10.07 -2.47
CA ASP A 45 -1.08 -11.06 -2.88
C ASP A 45 -2.17 -11.25 -1.81
N ALA A 46 -1.80 -11.15 -0.52
CA ALA A 46 -2.72 -11.15 0.59
C ALA A 46 -3.64 -9.93 0.60
N ILE A 47 -3.11 -8.72 0.33
CA ILE A 47 -3.90 -7.49 0.21
C ILE A 47 -4.87 -7.60 -0.97
N ASN A 48 -4.38 -8.04 -2.12
CA ASN A 48 -5.18 -8.24 -3.33
C ASN A 48 -6.32 -9.23 -3.11
N SER A 49 -6.06 -10.35 -2.44
CA SER A 49 -7.07 -11.36 -2.13
C SER A 49 -8.09 -10.87 -1.10
N ALA A 50 -7.65 -10.09 -0.11
CA ALA A 50 -8.55 -9.45 0.84
C ALA A 50 -9.49 -8.44 0.15
N LYS A 51 -9.00 -7.68 -0.86
CA LYS A 51 -9.85 -6.78 -1.64
C LYS A 51 -10.90 -7.53 -2.47
N ARG A 52 -10.54 -8.69 -3.03
CA ARG A 52 -11.42 -9.49 -3.90
C ARG A 52 -12.56 -10.19 -3.17
N GLY A 53 -12.50 -10.33 -1.84
CA GLY A 53 -13.62 -10.87 -1.06
C GLY A 53 -13.38 -12.20 -0.34
N ASP A 54 -12.14 -12.68 -0.22
CA ASP A 54 -11.87 -13.95 0.48
C ASP A 54 -11.58 -13.79 1.98
N ARG A 55 -11.25 -12.57 2.45
CA ARG A 55 -10.90 -12.26 3.84
C ARG A 55 -11.25 -10.82 4.21
N PRO A 56 -11.41 -10.48 5.50
CA PRO A 56 -11.69 -9.11 5.94
C PRO A 56 -10.67 -8.14 5.36
N PHE A 57 -11.17 -7.10 4.70
CA PHE A 57 -10.35 -6.11 4.00
C PHE A 57 -9.62 -5.21 5.00
N PHE A 58 -8.31 -5.42 5.13
CA PHE A 58 -7.41 -4.67 6.02
C PHE A 58 -6.99 -3.35 5.35
N VAL A 59 -7.92 -2.41 5.20
CA VAL A 59 -7.60 -1.00 4.93
C VAL A 59 -7.96 -0.21 6.17
N HIS A 60 -6.94 0.33 6.85
CA HIS A 60 -7.18 1.33 7.88
C HIS A 60 -7.55 2.62 7.15
N ARG A 61 -8.76 3.10 7.41
CA ARG A 61 -9.32 4.32 6.80
C ARG A 61 -8.53 5.52 7.29
N ALA A 62 -7.99 6.33 6.38
CA ALA A 62 -7.52 7.67 6.66
C ALA A 62 -7.94 8.60 5.52
N ALA A 63 -8.96 9.43 5.75
CA ALA A 63 -9.38 10.59 4.92
C ALA A 63 -9.00 10.50 3.42
N ASP A 64 -9.76 9.72 2.65
CA ASP A 64 -9.63 9.57 1.18
C ASP A 64 -8.34 8.91 0.69
N CYS A 65 -7.62 8.25 1.60
CA CYS A 65 -6.35 7.63 1.32
C CYS A 65 -6.29 6.19 1.87
N PRO A 66 -6.44 5.18 1.01
CA PRO A 66 -6.36 3.80 1.46
C PRO A 66 -4.96 3.48 2.00
N CYS A 67 -4.94 2.86 3.18
CA CYS A 67 -3.75 2.28 3.79
C CYS A 67 -3.81 0.75 3.74
N PRO A 68 -3.56 0.13 2.57
CA PRO A 68 -3.51 -1.32 2.43
C PRO A 68 -2.41 -1.90 3.30
N HIS A 69 -2.81 -2.86 4.14
CA HIS A 69 -1.89 -3.65 4.97
C HIS A 69 -2.36 -5.10 5.00
N ALA A 70 -1.44 -6.04 5.15
CA ALA A 70 -1.73 -7.43 5.52
C ALA A 70 -1.18 -7.73 6.92
N ARG A 71 -1.57 -8.87 7.48
CA ARG A 71 -1.04 -9.31 8.76
C ARG A 71 0.46 -9.63 8.64
N PRO A 72 1.24 -9.47 9.73
CA PRO A 72 2.67 -9.69 9.70
C PRO A 72 3.07 -11.08 9.16
N GLU A 73 2.34 -12.13 9.56
CA GLU A 73 2.56 -13.52 9.13
C GLU A 73 2.32 -13.76 7.63
N GLN A 74 1.76 -12.79 6.92
CA GLN A 74 1.49 -12.87 5.47
C GLN A 74 2.63 -12.27 4.64
N GLY A 75 3.81 -12.09 5.22
CA GLY A 75 5.01 -11.67 4.48
C GLY A 75 5.59 -10.31 4.88
N ALA A 76 5.32 -9.79 6.09
CA ALA A 76 6.04 -8.62 6.61
C ALA A 76 7.30 -9.04 7.35
N HIS A 77 8.46 -8.52 6.93
CA HIS A 77 9.77 -8.88 7.49
C HIS A 77 10.37 -7.79 8.37
N LYS A 78 10.03 -6.52 8.13
CA LYS A 78 10.44 -5.36 8.95
C LYS A 78 9.43 -4.23 8.81
N LEU A 79 9.59 -3.19 9.63
CA LEU A 79 8.80 -1.98 9.51
C LEU A 79 9.09 -1.30 8.16
N GLY A 80 8.04 -0.93 7.43
CA GLY A 80 8.14 -0.28 6.13
C GLY A 80 6.96 0.65 5.88
N LEU A 81 7.21 1.76 5.19
CA LEU A 81 6.20 2.71 4.78
C LEU A 81 6.54 3.21 3.37
N SER A 82 5.58 3.17 2.45
CA SER A 82 5.72 3.73 1.09
C SER A 82 4.46 4.46 0.69
N ILE A 83 4.60 5.35 -0.31
CA ILE A 83 3.49 6.11 -0.87
C ILE A 83 3.60 6.10 -2.38
N VAL A 84 2.48 5.84 -3.05
CA VAL A 84 2.30 6.20 -4.46
C VAL A 84 1.25 7.31 -4.59
N LEU A 85 1.60 8.32 -5.37
CA LEU A 85 0.73 9.40 -5.81
C LEU A 85 0.37 9.18 -7.28
N LEU A 86 -0.91 9.29 -7.60
CA LEU A 86 -1.46 9.10 -8.94
C LEU A 86 -1.88 10.45 -9.53
N GLY A 87 -1.44 10.74 -10.75
CA GLY A 87 -1.91 11.91 -11.51
C GLY A 87 -3.40 11.82 -11.83
N THR A 88 -3.79 10.66 -12.36
CA THR A 88 -5.17 10.27 -12.64
C THR A 88 -5.69 9.35 -11.54
N ALA A 89 -6.81 9.73 -10.92
CA ALA A 89 -7.40 8.95 -9.84
C ALA A 89 -7.94 7.62 -10.34
N VAL A 90 -7.76 6.55 -9.56
CA VAL A 90 -8.23 5.20 -9.89
C VAL A 90 -9.39 4.80 -8.98
N LYS A 91 -10.34 4.04 -9.51
CA LYS A 91 -11.45 3.49 -8.72
C LYS A 91 -11.01 2.18 -8.08
N PHE A 92 -11.19 2.09 -6.77
CA PHE A 92 -11.02 0.88 -5.97
C PHE A 92 -12.35 0.15 -5.78
N ASP A 93 -13.46 0.60 -6.38
CA ASP A 93 -14.81 0.08 -6.18
C ASP A 93 -15.15 0.08 -4.68
N SER A 94 -14.98 1.24 -4.07
CA SER A 94 -15.26 1.51 -2.66
C SER A 94 -16.12 2.76 -2.57
N GLU A 95 -17.32 2.62 -2.00
CA GLU A 95 -18.27 3.74 -1.86
C GLU A 95 -17.68 4.95 -1.10
N GLU A 96 -16.72 4.70 -0.21
CA GLU A 96 -16.16 5.73 0.67
C GLU A 96 -14.79 6.28 0.24
N ASN A 97 -14.01 5.54 -0.56
CA ASN A 97 -12.62 5.92 -0.89
C ASN A 97 -12.41 6.28 -2.36
N ASP A 98 -13.44 6.13 -3.20
CA ASP A 98 -13.33 6.43 -4.61
C ASP A 98 -13.60 7.92 -4.90
N PRO A 99 -12.80 8.54 -5.79
CA PRO A 99 -11.65 7.99 -6.51
C PRO A 99 -10.32 8.23 -5.77
N VAL A 100 -9.41 7.25 -5.83
CA VAL A 100 -8.15 7.26 -5.07
C VAL A 100 -7.02 7.95 -5.86
N LYS A 101 -6.34 8.91 -5.23
CA LYS A 101 -5.12 9.57 -5.78
C LYS A 101 -3.84 9.30 -5.01
N ALA A 102 -3.93 8.83 -3.78
CA ALA A 102 -2.78 8.55 -2.93
C ALA A 102 -3.00 7.22 -2.22
N ILE A 103 -1.97 6.39 -2.14
CA ILE A 103 -2.02 5.09 -1.46
C ILE A 103 -0.79 4.98 -0.57
N PHE A 104 -1.01 4.67 0.70
CA PHE A 104 0.07 4.47 1.67
C PHE A 104 0.17 2.98 1.99
N MET A 105 1.27 2.34 1.65
CA MET A 105 1.48 0.95 2.07
C MET A 105 2.31 0.91 3.33
N PHE A 106 1.81 0.18 4.33
CA PHE A 106 2.46 0.04 5.62
C PHE A 106 2.65 -1.42 5.97
N ALA A 107 3.85 -1.76 6.43
CA ALA A 107 4.20 -3.09 6.93
C ALA A 107 4.79 -2.97 8.34
N ARG A 108 4.38 -3.87 9.23
CA ARG A 108 4.93 -4.01 10.58
C ARG A 108 5.04 -5.49 10.93
N THR A 109 6.12 -5.85 11.61
CA THR A 109 6.28 -7.18 12.22
C THR A 109 5.42 -7.32 13.47
N GLY A 110 5.05 -8.53 13.88
CA GLY A 110 4.20 -8.78 15.05
C GLY A 110 4.81 -8.47 16.42
N GLN A 111 5.92 -7.72 16.48
CA GLN A 111 6.58 -7.28 17.72
C GLN A 111 6.11 -5.88 18.12
#